data_AF-A0A914SB04-F1
#
_entry.id   AF-A0A914SB04-F1
#
_cell.length_a   1.000
_cell.length_b   1.000
_cell.length_c   1.000
_cell.angle_alpha   90.00
_cell.angle_beta   90.00
_cell.angle_gamma   90.00
#
_symmetry.space_group_name_H-M   'P 1'
#
loop_
_entity.id
_entity.type
_entity.pdbx_description
1 polymer ?
#
loop_
_entity_poly.entity_id
_entity_poly.type
_entity_poly.pdbx_seq_one_letter_code
_entity_poly.pdbx_strand_id
1 'polypeptide(L)'
;MTWPTLHKNVLTKKIPKAPKLPFELFYRAFLVITAMSIAIAIPNLEQIIPLVGVSCGMMLAFVFPALIDTITFLPPLLRKHARCESEHEKRKAKISIYYRILQNSVLVIVGCFGCIAGLQSTIRDLIQSNTH
;
A
#
# COMPACT_ATOMS: atom_id res chain seq x y z
N MET A 1 -13.70 -35.16 6.49
CA MET A 1 -12.94 -36.39 6.20
C MET A 1 -12.72 -36.59 4.69
N THR A 2 -11.93 -35.73 4.03
CA THR A 2 -11.52 -35.95 2.61
C THR A 2 -10.07 -35.52 2.33
N TRP A 3 -9.32 -35.15 3.38
CA TRP A 3 -7.96 -34.61 3.28
C TRP A 3 -6.87 -35.57 2.73
N PRO A 4 -6.87 -36.90 2.98
CA PRO A 4 -5.70 -37.71 2.65
C PRO A 4 -5.53 -38.02 1.16
N THR A 5 -6.57 -37.87 0.34
CA THR A 5 -6.52 -38.24 -1.09
C THR A 5 -5.99 -37.12 -1.98
N LEU A 6 -6.17 -35.85 -1.58
CA LEU A 6 -5.68 -34.70 -2.36
C LEU A 6 -4.15 -34.52 -2.28
N HIS A 7 -3.52 -35.08 -1.24
CA HIS A 7 -2.09 -34.90 -0.95
C HIS A 7 -1.17 -35.63 -1.93
N LYS A 8 -1.62 -36.74 -2.53
CA LYS A 8 -0.75 -37.62 -3.34
C LYS A 8 -0.46 -37.09 -4.75
N ASN A 9 -1.35 -36.28 -5.32
CA ASN A 9 -1.21 -35.75 -6.68
C ASN A 9 -0.58 -34.34 -6.73
N VAL A 10 -0.46 -33.66 -5.59
CA VAL A 10 0.15 -32.33 -5.50
C VAL A 10 1.68 -32.42 -5.32
N LEU A 11 2.19 -33.49 -4.71
CA LEU A 11 3.62 -33.72 -4.51
C LEU A 11 4.37 -34.24 -5.75
N THR A 12 3.66 -34.79 -6.73
CA THR A 12 4.23 -35.28 -8.01
C THR A 12 4.29 -34.19 -9.08
N LYS A 13 3.61 -33.05 -8.88
CA LYS A 13 3.79 -31.89 -9.74
C LYS A 13 5.13 -31.25 -9.37
N LYS A 14 6.20 -31.64 -10.07
CA LYS A 14 7.46 -30.89 -10.11
C LYS A 14 7.15 -29.45 -10.50
N ILE A 15 6.90 -28.61 -9.51
CA ILE A 15 6.89 -27.17 -9.68
C ILE A 15 8.29 -26.85 -10.21
N PRO A 16 8.41 -26.18 -11.38
CA PRO A 16 9.72 -25.79 -11.88
C PRO A 16 10.41 -25.03 -10.75
N LYS A 17 11.62 -25.45 -10.38
CA LYS A 17 12.53 -24.75 -9.47
C LYS A 17 12.94 -23.45 -10.17
N ALA A 18 12.01 -22.51 -10.28
CA ALA A 18 12.28 -21.13 -10.61
C ALA A 18 13.24 -20.57 -9.55
N PRO A 19 14.06 -19.56 -9.88
CA PRO A 19 15.02 -18.94 -8.96
C PRO A 19 14.30 -18.11 -7.87
N LYS A 20 13.43 -18.76 -7.08
CA LYS A 20 12.75 -18.17 -5.92
C LYS A 20 13.65 -18.13 -4.70
N LEU A 21 14.64 -19.02 -4.63
CA LEU A 21 15.61 -19.11 -3.52
C LEU A 21 16.40 -17.79 -3.30
N PRO A 22 17.00 -17.15 -4.33
CA PRO A 22 17.73 -15.90 -4.11
C PRO A 22 16.79 -14.75 -3.72
N PHE A 23 15.57 -14.71 -4.26
CA PHE A 23 14.60 -13.67 -3.93
C PHE A 23 14.09 -13.79 -2.49
N GLU A 24 13.80 -15.01 -2.04
CA GLU A 24 13.42 -15.30 -0.66
C GLU A 24 14.54 -14.92 0.32
N LEU A 25 15.78 -15.30 0.00
CA LEU A 25 16.94 -14.99 0.84
C LEU A 25 17.20 -13.49 0.89
N PHE A 26 17.08 -12.80 -0.25
CA PHE A 26 17.22 -11.35 -0.34
C PHE A 26 16.17 -10.63 0.51
N TYR A 27 14.90 -11.00 0.38
CA TYR A 27 13.82 -10.39 1.16
C TYR A 27 14.03 -10.60 2.67
N ARG A 28 14.41 -11.81 3.07
CA ARG A 28 14.69 -12.12 4.48
C ARG A 28 15.90 -11.34 5.00
N ALA A 29 16.99 -11.28 4.24
CA ALA A 29 18.17 -10.51 4.60
C ALA A 29 17.84 -9.02 4.71
N PHE A 30 17.06 -8.47 3.77
CA PHE A 30 16.63 -7.08 3.78
C PHE A 30 15.81 -6.72 5.02
N LEU A 31 14.84 -7.56 5.40
CA LEU A 31 14.04 -7.34 6.61
C LEU A 31 14.91 -7.35 7.87
N VAL A 32 15.82 -8.33 7.99
CA VAL A 32 16.70 -8.46 9.16
C VAL A 32 17.67 -7.29 9.26
N ILE A 33 18.29 -6.89 8.15
CA ILE A 33 19.20 -5.74 8.11
C ILE A 33 18.46 -4.46 8.49
N THR A 34 17.27 -4.24 7.93
CA THR A 34 16.46 -3.05 8.23
C THR A 34 16.08 -3.00 9.70
N ALA A 35 15.63 -4.12 10.28
CA ALA A 35 15.31 -4.22 11.70
C ALA A 35 16.54 -3.95 12.59
N MET A 36 17.70 -4.50 12.22
CA MET A 36 18.96 -4.25 12.92
C MET A 36 19.41 -2.79 12.83
N SER A 37 19.31 -2.17 11.65
CA SER A 37 19.63 -0.74 11.47
C SER A 37 18.75 0.14 12.34
N ILE A 38 17.45 -0.15 12.42
CA ILE A 38 16.50 0.57 13.29
C ILE A 38 16.87 0.40 14.77
N ALA A 39 17.17 -0.83 15.19
CA ALA A 39 17.54 -1.14 16.58
C ALA A 39 18.84 -0.47 17.02
N ILE A 40 19.82 -0.32 16.11
CA ILE A 40 21.08 0.38 16.41
C ILE A 40 20.86 1.90 16.43
N ALA A 41 20.02 2.44 15.55
CA ALA A 41 19.83 3.88 15.42
C ALA A 41 19.06 4.50 16.60
N ILE A 42 18.06 3.80 17.16
CA ILE A 42 17.17 4.35 18.19
C ILE A 42 16.99 3.31 19.30
N PRO A 43 17.51 3.54 20.52
CA PRO A 43 17.40 2.60 21.63
C PRO A 43 15.97 2.50 22.21
N ASN A 44 15.10 3.48 21.93
CA ASN A 44 13.72 3.55 22.42
C ASN A 44 12.71 3.15 21.32
N LEU A 45 12.39 1.85 21.21
CA LEU A 45 11.46 1.34 20.19
C LEU A 45 10.03 1.91 20.31
N GLU A 46 9.63 2.34 21.50
CA GLU A 46 8.31 2.91 21.79
C GLU A 46 8.00 4.16 20.94
N GLN A 47 9.04 4.93 20.58
CA GLN A 47 8.89 6.16 19.81
C GLN A 47 8.75 5.92 18.30
N ILE A 48 9.23 4.78 17.81
CA ILE A 48 9.14 4.43 16.38
C ILE A 48 7.78 3.84 16.03
N ILE A 49 7.19 3.06 16.92
CA ILE A 49 5.90 2.39 16.71
C ILE A 49 4.81 3.36 16.22
N PRO A 50 4.56 4.52 16.85
CA PRO A 50 3.56 5.47 16.35
C PRO A 50 3.98 6.11 15.02
N LEU A 51 5.27 6.32 14.76
CA LEU A 51 5.78 6.90 13.51
C LEU A 51 5.48 6.00 12.30
N VAL A 52 5.84 4.72 12.41
CA VAL A 52 5.59 3.74 11.33
C VAL A 52 4.11 3.37 11.27
N GLY A 53 3.42 3.36 12.41
CA GLY A 53 1.99 3.10 12.51
C GLY A 53 1.16 4.17 11.80
N VAL A 54 1.43 5.45 12.04
CA VAL A 54 0.71 6.54 11.36
C VAL A 54 1.10 6.59 9.88
N SER A 55 2.37 6.48 9.52
CA SER A 55 2.77 6.55 8.11
C SER A 55 2.20 5.39 7.27
N CYS A 56 2.36 4.14 7.73
CA CYS A 56 1.77 2.98 7.06
C CYS A 56 0.25 2.98 7.16
N GLY A 57 -0.32 3.34 8.32
CA GLY A 57 -1.76 3.36 8.55
C GLY A 57 -2.48 4.36 7.65
N MET A 58 -1.93 5.57 7.49
CA MET A 58 -2.47 6.60 6.61
C MET A 58 -2.31 6.21 5.14
N MET A 59 -1.17 5.62 4.75
CA MET A 59 -1.03 5.07 3.40
C MET A 59 -2.03 3.93 3.15
N LEU A 60 -2.20 3.01 4.09
CA LEU A 60 -3.14 1.89 3.96
C LEU A 60 -4.60 2.37 3.93
N ALA A 61 -4.97 3.31 4.80
CA ALA A 61 -6.33 3.81 4.89
C ALA A 61 -6.74 4.68 3.69
N PHE A 62 -5.79 5.43 3.11
CA PHE A 62 -6.12 6.38 2.04
C PHE A 62 -5.62 5.94 0.66
N VAL A 63 -4.40 5.42 0.54
CA VAL A 63 -3.83 5.04 -0.75
C VAL A 63 -4.46 3.76 -1.28
N PHE A 64 -4.68 2.73 -0.46
CA PHE A 64 -5.25 1.48 -0.97
C PHE A 64 -6.68 1.62 -1.51
N PRO A 65 -7.63 2.28 -0.82
CA PRO A 65 -8.97 2.48 -1.37
C PRO A 65 -8.96 3.28 -2.67
N ALA A 66 -8.16 4.36 -2.73
CA ALA A 66 -8.03 5.17 -3.93
C ALA A 66 -7.39 4.39 -5.09
N LEU A 67 -6.39 3.56 -4.81
CA LEU A 67 -5.72 2.72 -5.81
C LEU A 67 -6.67 1.66 -6.36
N ILE A 68 -7.42 0.97 -5.49
CA ILE A 68 -8.39 -0.05 -5.90
C ILE A 68 -9.51 0.59 -6.73
N ASP A 69 -10.07 1.71 -6.29
CA ASP A 69 -11.12 2.41 -7.05
C ASP A 69 -10.59 2.88 -8.42
N THR A 70 -9.35 3.37 -8.48
CA THR A 70 -8.73 3.75 -9.76
C THR A 70 -8.54 2.53 -10.67
N ILE A 71 -7.96 1.44 -10.16
CA ILE A 71 -7.67 0.24 -10.97
C ILE A 71 -8.96 -0.43 -11.45
N THR A 72 -10.00 -0.50 -10.62
CA THR A 72 -11.25 -1.19 -10.97
C THR A 72 -12.11 -0.37 -11.93
N PHE A 73 -12.20 0.95 -11.75
CA PHE A 73 -13.17 1.77 -12.50
C PHE A 73 -12.58 2.53 -13.70
N LEU A 74 -11.27 2.75 -13.76
CA LEU A 74 -10.62 3.39 -14.90
C LEU A 74 -10.75 2.58 -16.22
N PRO A 75 -10.51 1.26 -16.28
CA PRO A 75 -10.63 0.49 -17.53
C PRO A 75 -12.02 0.46 -18.17
N PRO A 76 -13.14 0.24 -17.44
CA PRO A 76 -14.47 0.26 -18.05
C PRO A 76 -14.89 1.65 -18.51
N LEU A 77 -14.46 2.71 -17.81
CA LEU A 77 -14.75 4.09 -18.21
C LEU A 77 -13.97 4.51 -19.46
N LEU A 78 -12.69 4.11 -19.57
CA LEU A 78 -11.90 4.33 -20.79
C LEU A 78 -12.53 3.63 -22.00
N ARG A 79 -12.96 2.37 -21.82
CA ARG A 79 -13.61 1.59 -22.87
C ARG A 79 -14.97 2.17 -23.28
N LYS A 80 -15.71 2.75 -22.34
CA LYS A 80 -16.96 3.47 -22.61
C LYS A 80 -16.70 4.76 -23.40
N HIS A 81 -15.67 5.53 -23.02
CA HIS A 81 -15.28 6.74 -23.74
C HIS A 81 -14.89 6.48 -25.20
N ALA A 82 -14.19 5.37 -25.46
CA ALA A 82 -13.79 4.99 -26.82
C ALA A 82 -14.96 4.56 -27.74
N ARG A 83 -16.12 4.20 -27.18
CA ARG A 83 -17.31 3.79 -27.95
C ARG A 83 -18.38 4.88 -28.10
N CYS A 84 -18.30 5.97 -27.34
CA CYS A 84 -19.27 7.05 -27.45
C CYS A 84 -18.95 7.95 -28.66
N GLU A 85 -19.78 7.90 -29.70
CA GLU A 85 -19.63 8.74 -30.89
C GLU A 85 -20.26 10.13 -30.71
N SER A 86 -21.33 10.23 -29.90
CA SER A 86 -22.07 11.49 -29.66
C SER A 86 -21.41 12.40 -28.61
N GLU A 87 -21.28 13.70 -28.93
CA GLU A 87 -20.68 14.75 -28.08
C GLU A 87 -21.30 14.85 -26.68
N HIS A 88 -22.63 14.73 -26.56
CA HIS A 88 -23.31 14.81 -25.26
C HIS A 88 -22.97 13.64 -24.32
N GLU A 89 -22.73 12.44 -24.86
CA GLU A 89 -22.39 11.25 -24.08
C GLU A 89 -20.93 11.29 -23.62
N LYS A 90 -20.03 11.81 -24.46
CA LYS A 90 -18.63 12.07 -24.11
C LYS A 90 -18.50 13.01 -22.90
N ARG A 91 -19.31 14.08 -22.85
CA ARG A 91 -19.30 15.05 -21.73
C ARG A 91 -19.69 14.41 -20.40
N LYS A 92 -20.72 13.56 -20.38
CA LYS A 92 -21.16 12.84 -19.17
C LYS A 92 -20.11 11.81 -18.70
N ALA A 93 -19.49 11.09 -19.62
CA ALA A 93 -18.41 10.15 -19.29
C ALA A 93 -17.19 10.87 -18.70
N LYS A 94 -16.80 12.02 -19.27
CA LYS A 94 -15.70 12.85 -18.77
C LYS A 94 -15.95 13.35 -17.33
N ILE A 95 -17.18 13.81 -17.07
CA ILE A 95 -17.59 14.28 -15.74
C ILE A 95 -17.51 13.15 -14.70
N SER A 96 -17.99 11.95 -15.02
CA SER A 96 -17.91 10.81 -14.10
C SER A 96 -16.48 10.39 -13.77
N ILE A 97 -15.56 10.49 -14.74
CA ILE A 97 -14.13 10.21 -14.53
C ILE A 97 -13.50 11.29 -13.65
N TYR A 98 -13.83 12.57 -13.92
CA TYR A 98 -13.31 13.71 -13.16
C TYR A 98 -13.68 13.65 -11.67
N TYR A 99 -14.95 13.38 -11.34
CA TYR A 99 -15.39 13.27 -9.95
C TYR A 99 -14.65 12.17 -9.17
N ARG A 100 -14.33 11.04 -9.80
CA ARG A 100 -13.58 9.93 -9.17
C ARG A 100 -12.12 10.27 -8.92
N ILE A 101 -11.45 10.86 -9.92
CA ILE A 101 -10.06 11.33 -9.76
C ILE A 101 -10.00 12.39 -8.66
N LEU A 102 -10.97 13.30 -8.63
CA LEU A 102 -11.04 14.33 -7.60
C LEU A 102 -11.18 13.73 -6.20
N GLN A 103 -12.05 12.74 -6.00
CA GLN A 103 -12.19 12.04 -4.71
C GLN A 103 -10.90 11.34 -4.30
N ASN A 104 -10.25 10.62 -5.22
CA ASN A 104 -8.99 9.94 -4.95
C ASN A 104 -7.86 10.93 -4.62
N SER A 105 -7.79 12.07 -5.30
CA SER A 105 -6.82 13.14 -5.00
C SER A 105 -7.07 13.78 -3.63
N VAL A 106 -8.33 14.07 -3.27
CA VAL A 106 -8.67 14.59 -1.93
C VAL A 106 -8.25 13.59 -0.85
N LEU A 107 -8.49 12.30 -1.08
CA LEU A 107 -8.07 11.25 -0.16
C LEU A 107 -6.55 11.22 0.06
N VAL A 108 -5.76 11.37 -1.02
CA VAL A 108 -4.30 11.44 -0.95
C VAL A 108 -3.82 12.68 -0.19
N ILE A 109 -4.47 13.84 -0.41
CA ILE A 109 -4.13 15.08 0.29
C ILE A 109 -4.39 14.94 1.80
N VAL A 110 -5.54 14.41 2.19
CA VAL A 110 -5.87 14.13 3.60
C VAL A 110 -4.89 13.13 4.20
N GLY A 111 -4.55 12.08 3.44
CA GLY A 111 -3.53 11.10 3.81
C GLY A 111 -2.18 11.73 4.12
N CYS A 112 -1.70 12.60 3.22
CA CYS A 112 -0.43 13.29 3.36
C CYS A 112 -0.44 14.27 4.55
N PHE A 113 -1.54 14.99 4.75
CA PHE A 113 -1.70 15.90 5.89
C PHE A 113 -1.60 15.16 7.23
N GLY A 114 -2.33 14.06 7.40
CA GLY A 114 -2.26 13.30 8.65
C GLY A 114 -0.93 12.58 8.85
N CYS A 115 -0.24 12.16 7.77
CA CYS A 115 1.15 11.70 7.87
C CYS A 115 2.06 12.80 8.44
N ILE A 116 2.00 14.03 7.90
CA ILE A 116 2.84 15.15 8.37
C ILE A 116 2.52 15.47 9.84
N ALA A 117 1.25 15.58 10.20
CA ALA A 117 0.83 15.87 11.56
C ALA A 117 1.30 14.80 12.56
N GLY A 118 1.15 13.52 12.23
CA GLY A 118 1.62 12.42 13.08
C GLY A 118 3.15 12.30 13.15
N LEU A 119 3.86 12.63 12.06
CA LEU A 119 5.32 12.70 12.08
C LEU A 119 5.80 13.82 13.00
N GLN A 120 5.15 14.99 12.92
CA GLN A 120 5.48 16.14 13.75
C GLN A 120 5.22 15.90 15.24
N SER A 121 4.12 15.24 15.61
CA SER A 121 3.88 14.89 17.02
C SER A 121 4.95 13.94 17.54
N THR A 122 5.25 12.88 16.77
CA THR A 122 6.19 11.85 17.19
C THR A 122 7.63 12.37 17.30
N ILE A 123 8.07 13.23 16.36
CA ILE A 123 9.40 13.85 16.44
C ILE A 123 9.51 14.82 17.62
N ARG A 124 8.45 15.56 17.94
CA ARG A 124 8.44 16.45 19.12
C ARG A 124 8.61 15.65 20.41
N ASP A 125 7.91 14.53 20.54
CA ASP A 125 8.02 13.64 21.71
C ASP A 125 9.43 13.05 21.82
N LEU A 126 10.05 12.68 20.68
CA LEU A 126 11.43 12.19 20.63
C LEU A 126 12.44 13.22 21.17
N ILE A 127 12.32 14.49 20.75
CA ILE A 127 13.23 15.56 21.18
C ILE A 127 13.07 15.86 22.68
N GLN A 128 11.84 15.90 23.18
CA GLN A 128 11.58 16.13 24.61
C GLN A 128 12.08 14.98 25.49
N SER A 129 11.99 13.74 25.01
CA SER A 129 12.49 12.58 25.76
C SER A 129 14.01 12.52 25.91
N ASN A 130 14.77 13.17 25.02
CA ASN A 130 16.24 13.16 25.01
C ASN A 130 16.85 14.35 25.77
N THR A 131 16.00 15.20 26.37
CA THR A 131 16.43 16.39 27.16
C THR A 131 16.28 16.22 28.67
N HIS A 132 15.91 15.02 29.14
CA HIS A 132 15.91 14.58 30.54
C HIS A 132 16.90 13.43 30.74
#